data_AF-Z9JPW1-F1
#
_entry.id   AF-Z9JPW1-F1
#
_cell.length_a   1.000
_cell.length_b   1.000
_cell.length_c   1.000
_cell.angle_alpha   90.00
_cell.angle_beta   90.00
_cell.angle_gamma   90.00
#
_symmetry.space_group_name_H-M   'P 1'
#
loop_
_entity.id
_entity.type
_entity.pdbx_description
1 polymer ?
#
loop_
_entity_poly.entity_id
_entity_poly.type
_entity_poly.pdbx_seq_one_letter_code
_entity_poly.pdbx_strand_id
1 'polypeptide(L)'
;MSAPRRGLDGALLRAWRAQDLRLRVIDRQEVAASFLRLQVDVGDLLHREDVYPTYWLRLWFTRPDGKGHQRAYTLVDPDPGSGTAWIEFYLHPGIASDWARAARPGDEIDASILNGRSPVASDPPHLLLIGDGASVPAIADTLRRAPGIPATVLLERGRPDDEEVLPLPRREGASIAWFDRDGSIEAAALAAAASAPAGTVCVVALEAAGTRAVGRALRTRARIPKEHLHALAYWRHS
;
A
#
# COMPACT_ATOMS: atom_id res chain seq x y z
N MET A 1 -31.51 -43.87 4.20
CA MET A 1 -30.28 -43.04 4.21
C MET A 1 -30.37 -42.05 3.07
N SER A 2 -30.55 -40.76 3.36
CA SER A 2 -30.51 -39.69 2.36
C SER A 2 -29.58 -38.60 2.91
N ALA A 3 -28.51 -38.30 2.17
CA ALA A 3 -27.48 -37.37 2.58
C ALA A 3 -28.01 -35.93 2.63
N PRO A 4 -27.62 -35.09 3.62
CA PRO A 4 -28.05 -33.71 3.66
C PRO A 4 -27.32 -32.87 2.62
N ARG A 5 -28.09 -31.94 2.03
CA ARG A 5 -27.71 -30.99 0.98
C ARG A 5 -26.60 -30.04 1.42
N ARG A 6 -25.57 -29.91 0.59
CA ARG A 6 -24.56 -28.84 0.64
C ARG A 6 -25.23 -27.50 0.37
N GLY A 7 -25.30 -26.64 1.38
CA GLY A 7 -25.73 -25.26 1.22
C GLY A 7 -25.45 -24.50 2.51
N LEU A 8 -24.69 -23.41 2.39
CA LEU A 8 -24.29 -22.47 3.45
C LEU A 8 -23.03 -22.84 4.28
N ASP A 9 -21.89 -23.14 3.65
CA ASP A 9 -20.65 -23.32 4.45
C ASP A 9 -19.39 -22.69 3.82
N GLY A 10 -19.17 -22.81 2.50
CA GLY A 10 -17.86 -22.47 1.93
C GLY A 10 -17.47 -20.98 1.89
N ALA A 11 -18.42 -20.04 1.82
CA ALA A 11 -18.12 -18.60 1.79
C ALA A 11 -17.94 -18.02 3.20
N LEU A 12 -18.78 -18.46 4.13
CA LEU A 12 -18.71 -18.10 5.55
C LEU A 12 -17.47 -18.70 6.22
N LEU A 13 -17.16 -19.98 5.99
CA LEU A 13 -15.92 -20.60 6.49
C LEU A 13 -14.64 -19.98 5.90
N ARG A 14 -14.68 -19.47 4.65
CA ARG A 14 -13.56 -18.70 4.07
C ARG A 14 -13.44 -17.31 4.69
N ALA A 15 -14.54 -16.64 4.99
CA ALA A 15 -14.54 -15.36 5.68
C ALA A 15 -14.07 -15.49 7.15
N TRP A 16 -14.43 -16.59 7.82
CA TRP A 16 -13.96 -16.91 9.17
C TRP A 16 -12.50 -17.37 9.21
N ARG A 17 -12.04 -18.18 8.24
CA ARG A 17 -10.62 -18.50 8.05
C ARG A 17 -9.78 -17.31 7.59
N ALA A 18 -10.38 -16.21 7.16
CA ALA A 18 -9.63 -15.01 6.77
C ALA A 18 -9.30 -14.10 7.96
N GLN A 19 -9.70 -14.43 9.20
CA GLN A 19 -9.22 -13.74 10.39
C GLN A 19 -7.91 -14.39 10.89
N ASP A 20 -6.91 -14.49 10.02
CA ASP A 20 -5.66 -15.22 10.28
C ASP A 20 -4.79 -14.56 11.36
N LEU A 21 -5.06 -13.30 11.70
CA LEU A 21 -4.27 -12.50 12.62
C LEU A 21 -5.18 -11.56 13.40
N ARG A 22 -4.82 -11.30 14.65
CA ARG A 22 -5.33 -10.17 15.41
C ARG A 22 -4.16 -9.27 15.77
N LEU A 23 -4.19 -8.05 15.23
CA LEU A 23 -3.18 -7.04 15.50
C LEU A 23 -3.59 -6.26 16.74
N ARG A 24 -2.64 -6.00 17.64
CA ARG A 24 -2.86 -5.16 18.82
C ARG A 24 -2.02 -3.90 18.70
N VAL A 25 -2.65 -2.74 18.84
CA VAL A 25 -1.95 -1.45 18.85
C VAL A 25 -1.08 -1.38 20.10
N ILE A 26 0.20 -1.04 19.92
CA ILE A 26 1.17 -0.87 21.01
C ILE A 26 1.64 0.57 21.15
N ASP A 27 1.68 1.33 20.05
CA ASP A 27 2.03 2.74 20.04
C ASP A 27 1.27 3.49 18.93
N ARG A 28 1.17 4.81 19.08
CA ARG A 28 0.53 5.71 18.14
C ARG A 28 1.35 6.98 17.97
N GLN A 29 1.57 7.37 16.73
CA GLN A 29 2.23 8.62 16.39
C GLN A 29 1.41 9.40 15.36
N GLU A 30 1.09 10.65 15.70
CA GLU A 30 0.53 11.62 14.76
C GLU A 30 1.68 12.30 14.03
N VAL A 31 1.88 11.96 12.76
CA VAL A 31 2.94 12.52 11.93
C VAL A 31 2.50 13.89 11.39
N ALA A 32 1.24 13.99 10.99
CA ALA A 32 0.59 15.21 10.56
C ALA A 32 -0.94 15.11 10.67
N ALA A 33 -1.65 16.22 10.46
CA ALA A 33 -3.11 16.22 10.42
C ALA A 33 -3.71 15.29 9.34
N SER A 34 -2.91 14.97 8.31
CA SER A 34 -3.26 14.06 7.21
C SER A 34 -2.69 12.65 7.37
N PHE A 35 -1.84 12.40 8.36
CA PHE A 35 -1.08 11.15 8.40
C PHE A 35 -0.76 10.73 9.83
N LEU A 36 -1.13 9.49 10.18
CA LEU A 36 -0.74 8.90 11.45
C LEU A 36 -0.23 7.48 11.23
N ARG A 37 0.57 6.99 12.18
CA ARG A 37 1.06 5.62 12.18
C ARG A 37 0.76 4.94 13.51
N LEU A 38 0.36 3.69 13.44
CA LEU A 38 0.12 2.84 14.60
C LEU A 38 1.15 1.71 14.58
N GLN A 39 1.89 1.57 15.68
CA GLN A 39 2.71 0.38 15.85
C GLN A 39 1.80 -0.72 16.35
N VAL A 40 1.93 -1.90 15.77
CA VAL A 40 1.13 -3.06 16.09
C VAL A 40 2.03 -4.24 16.43
N ASP A 41 1.61 -4.99 17.44
CA ASP A 41 2.06 -6.36 17.65
C ASP A 41 1.42 -7.24 16.58
N VAL A 42 2.25 -7.93 15.80
CA VAL A 42 1.84 -8.83 14.73
C VAL A 42 2.03 -10.31 15.09
N GLY A 43 2.36 -10.60 16.36
CA GLY A 43 2.56 -11.93 16.88
C GLY A 43 3.66 -12.70 16.15
N ASP A 44 3.36 -13.93 15.75
CA ASP A 44 4.29 -14.81 15.07
C ASP A 44 4.33 -14.64 13.54
N LEU A 45 3.60 -13.64 12.99
CA LEU A 45 3.52 -13.39 11.55
C LEU A 45 4.90 -13.36 10.88
N LEU A 46 5.83 -12.61 11.46
CA LEU A 46 7.17 -12.38 10.88
C LEU A 46 8.08 -13.62 10.94
N HIS A 47 7.69 -14.65 11.68
CA HIS A 47 8.38 -15.94 11.73
C HIS A 47 7.75 -16.98 10.79
N ARG A 48 6.51 -16.73 10.33
CA ARG A 48 5.73 -17.65 9.51
C ARG A 48 5.69 -17.25 8.04
N GLU A 49 5.84 -15.97 7.75
CA GLU A 49 5.74 -15.41 6.41
C GLU A 49 7.03 -14.70 5.98
N ASP A 50 7.41 -14.90 4.73
CA ASP A 50 8.50 -14.15 4.09
C ASP A 50 8.00 -12.75 3.68
N VAL A 51 8.16 -11.77 4.59
CA VAL A 51 7.72 -10.40 4.36
C VAL A 51 8.60 -9.70 3.31
N TYR A 52 7.99 -9.42 2.16
CA TYR A 52 8.62 -8.80 0.99
C TYR A 52 8.37 -7.27 0.91
N PRO A 53 9.11 -6.51 0.08
CA PRO A 53 8.83 -5.08 -0.08
C PRO A 53 7.39 -4.82 -0.53
N THR A 54 6.71 -3.89 0.11
CA THR A 54 5.28 -3.58 -0.05
C THR A 54 4.34 -4.70 0.43
N TYR A 55 4.76 -5.53 1.38
CA TYR A 55 3.87 -6.48 2.04
C TYR A 55 2.66 -5.76 2.63
N TRP A 56 1.49 -6.38 2.57
CA TRP A 56 0.27 -5.74 3.01
C TRP A 56 -0.67 -6.73 3.68
N LEU A 57 -1.41 -6.22 4.66
CA LEU A 57 -2.46 -6.94 5.36
C LEU A 57 -3.81 -6.36 4.96
N ARG A 58 -4.83 -7.21 5.02
CA ARG A 58 -6.21 -6.74 4.94
C ARG A 58 -6.76 -6.60 6.33
N LEU A 59 -7.04 -5.36 6.74
CA LEU A 59 -7.65 -5.04 8.03
C LEU A 59 -9.18 -5.04 7.92
N TRP A 60 -9.84 -5.54 8.96
CA TRP A 60 -11.30 -5.63 9.04
C TRP A 60 -11.85 -4.63 10.06
N PHE A 61 -12.59 -3.65 9.56
CA PHE A 61 -13.24 -2.61 10.34
C PHE A 61 -14.72 -2.94 10.55
N THR A 62 -15.20 -2.80 11.77
CA THR A 62 -16.60 -3.05 12.12
C THR A 62 -17.42 -1.78 11.97
N ARG A 63 -18.42 -1.78 11.08
CA ARG A 63 -19.38 -0.67 10.97
C ARG A 63 -20.33 -0.64 12.17
N PRO A 64 -20.95 0.50 12.47
CA PRO A 64 -21.98 0.60 13.52
C PRO A 64 -23.17 -0.36 13.31
N ASP A 65 -23.48 -0.72 12.06
CA ASP A 65 -24.53 -1.70 11.70
C ASP A 65 -24.07 -3.17 11.81
N GLY A 66 -22.87 -3.42 12.35
CA GLY A 66 -22.27 -4.73 12.53
C GLY A 66 -21.66 -5.34 11.26
N LYS A 67 -21.75 -4.68 10.10
CA LYS A 67 -21.17 -5.21 8.86
C LYS A 67 -19.66 -4.94 8.80
N GLY A 68 -18.90 -6.01 8.56
CA GLY A 68 -17.46 -5.91 8.33
C GLY A 68 -17.12 -5.15 7.05
N HIS A 69 -16.10 -4.31 7.11
CA HIS A 69 -15.59 -3.52 6.00
C HIS A 69 -14.07 -3.65 5.95
N GLN A 70 -13.52 -4.06 4.83
CA GLN A 70 -12.10 -4.39 4.72
C GLN A 70 -11.29 -3.30 3.99
N ARG A 71 -10.05 -3.06 4.39
CA ARG A 71 -9.07 -2.24 3.66
C ARG A 71 -7.70 -2.89 3.66
N ALA A 72 -6.95 -2.68 2.59
CA ALA A 72 -5.56 -3.13 2.49
C ALA A 72 -4.65 -2.03 3.06
N TYR A 73 -3.65 -2.44 3.83
CA TYR A 73 -2.64 -1.56 4.41
C TYR A 73 -1.26 -2.20 4.30
N THR A 74 -0.27 -1.41 3.89
CA THR A 74 1.13 -1.84 3.86
C THR A 74 1.64 -2.07 5.28
N LEU A 75 2.38 -3.16 5.48
CA LEU A 75 3.15 -3.44 6.68
C LEU A 75 4.49 -2.72 6.58
N VAL A 76 4.74 -1.76 7.46
CA VAL A 76 5.90 -0.86 7.42
C VAL A 76 6.89 -1.21 8.54
N ASP A 77 8.18 -1.18 8.22
CA ASP A 77 9.29 -1.44 9.15
C ASP A 77 9.04 -2.66 10.08
N PRO A 78 8.77 -3.86 9.53
CA PRO A 78 8.56 -5.06 10.34
C PRO A 78 9.84 -5.44 11.09
N ASP A 79 9.72 -5.67 12.39
CA ASP A 79 10.81 -6.07 13.29
C ASP A 79 10.54 -7.48 13.85
N PRO A 80 11.19 -8.53 13.31
CA PRO A 80 11.04 -9.89 13.80
C PRO A 80 11.49 -10.07 15.25
N GLY A 81 12.42 -9.24 15.74
CA GLY A 81 12.95 -9.35 17.10
C GLY A 81 11.93 -8.98 18.17
N SER A 82 11.10 -7.96 17.90
CA SER A 82 10.01 -7.55 18.79
C SER A 82 8.64 -8.13 18.39
N GLY A 83 8.51 -8.71 17.19
CA GLY A 83 7.23 -9.16 16.66
C GLY A 83 6.30 -7.99 16.33
N THR A 84 6.85 -6.83 15.96
CA THR A 84 6.09 -5.61 15.72
C THR A 84 6.26 -5.08 14.31
N ALA A 85 5.31 -4.25 13.88
CA ALA A 85 5.41 -3.50 12.64
C ALA A 85 4.58 -2.22 12.76
N TRP A 86 4.65 -1.36 11.76
CA TRP A 86 3.83 -0.17 11.65
C TRP A 86 2.76 -0.32 10.58
N ILE A 87 1.60 0.27 10.84
CA ILE A 87 0.57 0.52 9.85
C ILE A 87 0.38 2.03 9.74
N GLU A 88 0.53 2.56 8.54
CA GLU A 88 0.46 3.98 8.26
C GLU A 88 -0.86 4.34 7.56
N PHE A 89 -1.50 5.41 8.02
CA PHE A 89 -2.83 5.85 7.58
C PHE A 89 -2.74 7.24 6.98
N TYR A 90 -2.91 7.33 5.65
CA TYR A 90 -3.28 8.57 4.99
C TYR A 90 -4.75 8.87 5.28
N LEU A 91 -5.00 9.87 6.12
CA LEU A 91 -6.30 10.15 6.69
C LEU A 91 -7.22 10.84 5.67
N HIS A 92 -8.43 10.32 5.53
CA HIS A 92 -9.51 10.89 4.72
C HIS A 92 -10.86 10.59 5.39
N PRO A 93 -12.01 11.03 4.85
CA PRO A 93 -13.30 10.59 5.37
C PRO A 93 -13.50 9.08 5.18
N GLY A 94 -13.87 8.36 6.24
CA GLY A 94 -14.25 6.96 6.17
C GLY A 94 -13.73 6.10 7.32
N ILE A 95 -14.38 4.95 7.50
CA ILE A 95 -14.26 4.09 8.67
C ILE A 95 -12.83 3.72 9.09
N ALA A 96 -11.92 3.53 8.14
CA ALA A 96 -10.56 3.15 8.48
C ALA A 96 -9.76 4.32 9.08
N SER A 97 -9.97 5.53 8.56
CA SER A 97 -9.42 6.76 9.14
C SER A 97 -10.11 7.09 10.46
N ASP A 98 -11.42 6.87 10.58
CA ASP A 98 -12.15 7.11 11.82
C ASP A 98 -11.68 6.18 12.94
N TRP A 99 -11.49 4.89 12.63
CA TRP A 99 -10.89 3.92 13.55
C TRP A 99 -9.47 4.34 13.94
N ALA A 100 -8.62 4.67 12.95
CA ALA A 100 -7.24 5.07 13.21
C ALA A 100 -7.12 6.32 14.10
N ARG A 101 -8.01 7.31 13.92
CA ARG A 101 -8.08 8.50 14.79
C ARG A 101 -8.50 8.17 16.22
N ALA A 102 -9.34 7.15 16.41
CA ALA A 102 -9.82 6.73 17.72
C ALA A 102 -8.86 5.75 18.43
N ALA A 103 -8.03 5.04 17.66
CA ALA A 103 -7.19 3.94 18.14
C ALA A 103 -6.21 4.37 19.24
N ARG A 104 -6.03 3.50 20.23
CA ARG A 104 -5.15 3.64 21.39
C ARG A 104 -4.36 2.36 21.61
N PRO A 105 -3.20 2.41 22.29
CA PRO A 105 -2.53 1.21 22.76
C PRO A 105 -3.48 0.28 23.52
N GLY A 106 -3.47 -1.00 23.17
CA GLY A 106 -4.39 -2.02 23.66
C GLY A 106 -5.57 -2.32 22.73
N ASP A 107 -5.93 -1.42 21.81
CA ASP A 107 -6.98 -1.68 20.83
C ASP A 107 -6.56 -2.79 19.86
N GLU A 108 -7.52 -3.61 19.44
CA GLU A 108 -7.29 -4.74 18.54
C GLU A 108 -8.03 -4.56 17.21
N ILE A 109 -7.46 -5.10 16.13
CA ILE A 109 -8.09 -5.19 14.82
C ILE A 109 -7.78 -6.53 14.17
N ASP A 110 -8.83 -7.18 13.64
CA ASP A 110 -8.66 -8.43 12.90
C ASP A 110 -8.04 -8.16 11.52
N ALA A 111 -7.15 -9.05 11.09
CA ALA A 111 -6.45 -8.95 9.83
C ALA A 111 -6.39 -10.30 9.09
N SER A 112 -6.33 -10.22 7.75
CA SER A 112 -6.01 -11.36 6.88
C SER A 112 -4.64 -11.18 6.25
N ILE A 113 -3.92 -12.29 6.14
CA ILE A 113 -2.78 -12.41 5.24
C ILE A 113 -3.32 -12.62 3.82
N LEU A 114 -2.75 -11.92 2.85
CA LEU A 114 -3.05 -12.12 1.45
C LEU A 114 -1.74 -12.29 0.70
N ASN A 115 -1.62 -13.43 0.01
CA ASN A 115 -0.43 -13.76 -0.76
C ASN A 115 -0.34 -12.81 -1.96
N GLY A 116 0.47 -11.77 -1.83
CA GLY A 116 0.93 -10.95 -2.94
C GLY A 116 2.35 -11.32 -3.33
N ARG A 117 2.93 -10.51 -4.23
CA ARG A 117 4.35 -10.57 -4.60
C ARG A 117 4.87 -9.14 -4.65
N SER A 118 6.12 -8.96 -4.28
CA SER A 118 6.76 -7.66 -4.46
C SER A 118 6.84 -7.32 -5.95
N PRO A 119 6.52 -6.07 -6.34
CA PRO A 119 6.72 -5.62 -7.72
C PRO A 119 8.21 -5.42 -8.04
N VAL A 120 9.10 -5.40 -7.04
CA VAL A 120 10.55 -5.19 -7.18
C VAL A 120 11.32 -6.47 -6.86
N ALA A 121 10.78 -7.63 -7.26
CA ALA A 121 11.44 -8.91 -7.05
C ALA A 121 12.65 -9.16 -8.00
N SER A 122 12.85 -8.28 -8.99
CA SER A 122 14.07 -8.19 -9.80
C SER A 122 14.97 -7.06 -9.26
N ASP A 123 16.25 -7.07 -9.62
CA ASP A 123 17.15 -5.92 -9.45
C ASP A 123 17.12 -5.06 -10.72
N PRO A 124 16.08 -4.23 -10.97
CA PRO A 124 16.02 -3.45 -12.18
C PRO A 124 17.09 -2.36 -12.19
N PRO A 125 17.50 -1.91 -13.39
CA PRO A 125 18.43 -0.78 -13.52
C PRO A 125 17.82 0.54 -13.02
N HIS A 126 16.49 0.64 -12.93
CA HIS A 126 15.77 1.82 -12.46
C HIS A 126 14.33 1.47 -12.03
N LEU A 127 13.80 2.24 -11.08
CA LEU A 127 12.41 2.20 -10.63
C LEU A 127 11.66 3.48 -10.99
N LEU A 128 10.51 3.35 -11.66
CA LEU A 128 9.55 4.43 -11.82
C LEU A 128 8.35 4.17 -10.90
N LEU A 129 8.29 4.86 -9.77
CA LEU A 129 7.26 4.69 -8.73
C LEU A 129 6.24 5.84 -8.84
N ILE A 130 4.99 5.52 -9.10
CA ILE A 130 3.92 6.50 -9.33
C ILE A 130 2.79 6.25 -8.35
N GLY A 131 2.39 7.25 -7.58
CA GLY A 131 1.38 7.06 -6.56
C GLY A 131 0.82 8.34 -5.95
N ASP A 132 0.15 8.21 -4.83
CA ASP A 132 -0.35 9.32 -4.01
C ASP A 132 -0.16 9.04 -2.52
N GLY A 133 -0.70 9.91 -1.65
CA GLY A 133 -0.59 9.78 -0.19
C GLY A 133 -0.96 8.40 0.37
N ALA A 134 -1.90 7.67 -0.24
CA ALA A 134 -2.28 6.33 0.21
C ALA A 134 -1.21 5.26 -0.09
N SER A 135 -0.36 5.50 -1.08
CA SER A 135 0.71 4.59 -1.52
C SER A 135 2.09 4.92 -0.95
N VAL A 136 2.25 6.07 -0.28
CA VAL A 136 3.51 6.49 0.36
C VAL A 136 4.14 5.40 1.22
N PRO A 137 3.39 4.65 2.07
CA PRO A 137 3.99 3.59 2.88
C PRO A 137 4.71 2.52 2.04
N ALA A 138 4.10 2.11 0.91
CA ALA A 138 4.69 1.12 0.00
C ALA A 138 5.88 1.68 -0.78
N ILE A 139 5.79 2.95 -1.22
CA ILE A 139 6.88 3.63 -1.93
C ILE A 139 8.09 3.80 -0.99
N ALA A 140 7.86 4.25 0.25
CA ALA A 140 8.91 4.43 1.25
C ALA A 140 9.61 3.11 1.58
N ASP A 141 8.85 2.03 1.81
CA ASP A 141 9.42 0.69 2.05
C ASP A 141 10.24 0.20 0.85
N THR A 142 9.74 0.40 -0.38
CA THR A 142 10.50 0.09 -1.60
C THR A 142 11.83 0.83 -1.66
N LEU A 143 11.83 2.15 -1.41
CA LEU A 143 13.03 2.97 -1.45
C LEU A 143 14.06 2.59 -0.37
N ARG A 144 13.61 2.17 0.82
CA ARG A 144 14.48 1.70 1.91
C ARG A 144 15.11 0.34 1.61
N ARG A 145 14.34 -0.57 1.02
CA ARG A 145 14.79 -1.95 0.71
C ARG A 145 15.58 -2.06 -0.59
N ALA A 146 15.48 -1.07 -1.48
CA ALA A 146 16.24 -0.98 -2.73
C ALA A 146 17.19 0.23 -2.76
N PRO A 147 18.09 0.42 -1.78
CA PRO A 147 18.86 1.67 -1.65
C PRO A 147 19.88 1.89 -2.79
N GLY A 148 20.31 0.83 -3.46
CA GLY A 148 21.26 0.90 -4.60
C GLY A 148 20.61 1.09 -5.96
N ILE A 149 19.29 0.99 -6.06
CA ILE A 149 18.58 1.09 -7.34
C ILE A 149 18.15 2.56 -7.56
N PRO A 150 18.52 3.20 -8.68
CA PRO A 150 18.03 4.53 -9.01
C PRO A 150 16.50 4.56 -9.12
N ALA A 151 15.86 5.63 -8.64
CA ALA A 151 14.41 5.75 -8.62
C ALA A 151 13.92 7.13 -9.07
N THR A 152 12.82 7.15 -9.81
CA THR A 152 12.02 8.34 -10.08
C THR A 152 10.66 8.14 -9.44
N VAL A 153 10.28 9.03 -8.53
CA VAL A 153 9.04 8.97 -7.77
C VAL A 153 8.16 10.13 -8.20
N LEU A 154 6.96 9.83 -8.68
CA LEU A 154 5.95 10.82 -9.09
C LEU A 154 4.72 10.66 -8.18
N LEU A 155 4.31 11.74 -7.52
CA LEU A 155 3.23 11.69 -6.52
C LEU A 155 2.13 12.70 -6.82
N GLU A 156 0.87 12.29 -6.72
CA GLU A 156 -0.26 13.22 -6.68
C GLU A 156 -0.51 13.73 -5.25
N ARG A 157 -0.63 15.05 -5.10
CA ARG A 157 -1.08 15.68 -3.85
C ARG A 157 -2.56 15.40 -3.63
N GLY A 158 -2.91 14.81 -2.49
CA GLY A 158 -4.28 14.83 -1.97
C GLY A 158 -4.56 16.06 -1.11
N ARG A 159 -3.53 16.69 -0.56
CA ARG A 159 -3.60 17.93 0.22
C ARG A 159 -2.43 18.87 -0.09
N PRO A 160 -2.56 20.18 0.18
CA PRO A 160 -1.50 21.15 -0.11
C PRO A 160 -0.17 20.89 0.62
N ASP A 161 -0.23 20.30 1.82
CA ASP A 161 0.92 20.06 2.71
C ASP A 161 1.54 18.66 2.57
N ASP A 162 1.05 17.84 1.63
CA ASP A 162 1.47 16.44 1.48
C ASP A 162 2.98 16.29 1.22
N GLU A 163 3.59 17.21 0.47
CA GLU A 163 5.02 17.17 0.15
C GLU A 163 5.90 17.40 1.38
N GLU A 164 5.45 18.24 2.30
CA GLU A 164 6.16 18.60 3.51
C GLU A 164 6.00 17.54 4.60
N VAL A 165 4.83 16.91 4.68
CA VAL A 165 4.46 16.09 5.84
C VAL A 165 4.57 14.58 5.62
N LEU A 166 4.52 14.10 4.38
CA LEU A 166 4.52 12.66 4.11
C LEU A 166 5.94 12.05 4.19
N PRO A 167 6.13 10.95 4.95
CA PRO A 167 7.46 10.47 5.33
C PRO A 167 8.13 9.64 4.21
N LEU A 168 8.65 10.31 3.18
CA LEU A 168 9.43 9.67 2.13
C LEU A 168 10.94 9.79 2.38
N PRO A 169 11.70 8.68 2.28
CA PRO A 169 13.15 8.72 2.43
C PRO A 169 13.77 9.48 1.25
N ARG A 170 14.53 10.54 1.55
CA ARG A 170 15.40 11.21 0.58
C ARG A 170 16.75 10.50 0.56
N ARG A 171 17.17 10.02 -0.60
CA ARG A 171 18.48 9.39 -0.79
C ARG A 171 19.07 9.71 -2.16
N GLU A 172 20.38 9.59 -2.28
CA GLU A 172 21.07 9.68 -3.56
C GLU A 172 20.51 8.63 -4.55
N GLY A 173 20.43 9.02 -5.82
CA GLY A 173 19.86 8.19 -6.88
C GLY A 173 18.32 8.11 -6.88
N ALA A 174 17.63 8.75 -5.94
CA ALA A 174 16.16 8.86 -5.95
C ALA A 174 15.73 10.32 -6.17
N SER A 175 14.89 10.57 -7.19
CA SER A 175 14.21 11.84 -7.40
C SER A 175 12.74 11.74 -7.03
N ILE A 176 12.18 12.78 -6.43
CA ILE A 176 10.77 12.83 -6.02
C ILE A 176 10.17 14.13 -6.59
N ALA A 177 9.05 14.01 -7.27
CA ALA A 177 8.29 15.13 -7.82
C ALA A 177 6.81 14.99 -7.50
N TRP A 178 6.17 16.11 -7.20
CA TRP A 178 4.78 16.19 -6.78
C TRP A 178 3.93 16.96 -7.79
N PHE A 179 2.74 16.44 -8.04
CA PHE A 179 1.79 16.90 -9.05
C PHE A 179 0.43 17.14 -8.42
N ASP A 180 -0.32 18.08 -8.99
CA ASP A 180 -1.72 18.27 -8.62
C ASP A 180 -2.60 17.24 -9.32
N ARG A 181 -3.81 17.00 -8.79
CA ARG A 181 -4.78 16.04 -9.35
C ARG A 181 -5.54 16.61 -10.56
N ASP A 182 -4.80 17.13 -11.52
CA ASP A 182 -5.30 17.71 -12.77
C ASP A 182 -4.99 16.84 -14.01
N GLY A 183 -4.39 15.67 -13.78
CA GLY A 183 -3.97 14.73 -14.82
C GLY A 183 -2.54 14.93 -15.32
N SER A 184 -1.81 15.94 -14.82
CA SER A 184 -0.42 16.22 -15.20
C SER A 184 0.54 15.04 -14.93
N ILE A 185 0.23 14.21 -13.94
CA ILE A 185 1.06 13.03 -13.60
C ILE A 185 1.14 12.01 -14.74
N GLU A 186 0.13 11.89 -15.62
CA GLU A 186 0.21 10.99 -16.78
C GLU A 186 1.30 11.46 -17.76
N ALA A 187 1.34 12.76 -18.04
CA ALA A 187 2.35 13.33 -18.93
C ALA A 187 3.75 13.19 -18.33
N ALA A 188 3.89 13.42 -17.01
CA ALA A 188 5.15 13.23 -16.29
C ALA A 188 5.60 11.76 -16.31
N ALA A 189 4.69 10.81 -16.11
CA ALA A 189 4.99 9.38 -16.16
C ALA A 189 5.50 8.95 -17.55
N LEU A 190 4.90 9.48 -18.62
CA LEU A 190 5.36 9.23 -20.00
C LEU A 190 6.73 9.84 -20.26
N ALA A 191 6.98 11.07 -19.81
CA ALA A 191 8.27 11.72 -19.95
C ALA A 191 9.38 10.96 -19.19
N ALA A 192 9.10 10.57 -17.94
CA ALA A 192 10.01 9.77 -17.14
C ALA A 192 10.29 8.41 -17.77
N ALA A 193 9.28 7.72 -18.29
CA ALA A 193 9.45 6.43 -18.97
C ALA A 193 10.27 6.55 -20.27
N ALA A 194 10.15 7.68 -20.99
CA ALA A 194 10.89 7.90 -22.22
C ALA A 194 12.40 8.15 -22.00
N SER A 195 12.78 8.68 -20.84
CA SER A 195 14.18 8.91 -20.45
C SER A 195 14.78 7.79 -19.59
N ALA A 196 13.96 6.83 -19.14
CA ALA A 196 14.40 5.78 -18.25
C ALA A 196 15.23 4.70 -18.99
N PRO A 197 16.18 4.03 -18.31
CA PRO A 197 16.92 2.91 -18.88
C PRO A 197 16.01 1.76 -19.35
N ALA A 198 16.44 1.03 -20.36
CA ALA A 198 15.80 -0.23 -20.73
C ALA A 198 15.80 -1.19 -19.53
N GLY A 199 14.68 -1.85 -19.27
CA GLY A 199 14.53 -2.71 -18.09
C GLY A 199 13.98 -2.01 -16.83
N THR A 200 13.66 -0.72 -16.91
CA THR A 200 12.97 0.01 -15.84
C THR A 200 11.68 -0.70 -15.44
N VAL A 201 11.50 -0.89 -14.13
CA VAL A 201 10.24 -1.40 -13.54
C VAL A 201 9.38 -0.23 -13.10
N CYS A 202 8.16 -0.20 -13.63
CA CYS A 202 7.14 0.83 -13.35
C CYS A 202 6.10 0.28 -12.37
N VAL A 203 5.89 0.98 -11.25
CA VAL A 203 4.86 0.67 -10.27
C VAL A 203 3.88 1.84 -10.21
N VAL A 204 2.59 1.59 -10.41
CA VAL A 204 1.52 2.59 -10.41
C VAL A 204 0.48 2.22 -9.36
N ALA A 205 0.35 3.06 -8.34
CA ALA A 205 -0.52 2.87 -7.18
C ALA A 205 -1.25 4.17 -6.81
N LEU A 206 -2.25 4.54 -7.63
CA LEU A 206 -3.07 5.75 -7.46
C LEU A 206 -4.51 5.37 -7.06
N GLU A 207 -5.41 6.36 -7.09
CA GLU A 207 -6.84 6.12 -7.27
C GLU A 207 -7.11 5.27 -8.52
N ALA A 208 -8.22 4.53 -8.54
CA ALA A 208 -8.53 3.56 -9.57
C ALA A 208 -8.60 4.12 -11.01
N ALA A 209 -9.16 5.30 -11.23
CA ALA A 209 -9.16 5.96 -12.53
C ALA A 209 -7.75 6.42 -12.93
N GLY A 210 -7.02 7.08 -12.03
CA GLY A 210 -5.64 7.50 -12.26
C GLY A 210 -4.71 6.33 -12.58
N THR A 211 -4.79 5.25 -11.80
CA THR A 211 -4.01 4.01 -12.02
C THR A 211 -4.30 3.41 -13.40
N ARG A 212 -5.58 3.36 -13.80
CA ARG A 212 -5.97 2.85 -15.12
C ARG A 212 -5.47 3.74 -16.26
N ALA A 213 -5.55 5.05 -16.10
CA ALA A 213 -5.11 6.02 -17.11
C ALA A 213 -3.59 5.94 -17.32
N VAL A 214 -2.81 6.11 -16.25
CA VAL A 214 -1.35 6.07 -16.28
C VAL A 214 -0.85 4.70 -16.71
N GLY A 215 -1.37 3.60 -16.14
CA GLY A 215 -0.98 2.25 -16.52
C GLY A 215 -1.26 1.94 -18.00
N ARG A 216 -2.40 2.42 -18.53
CA ARG A 216 -2.69 2.30 -19.97
C ARG A 216 -1.69 3.11 -20.79
N ALA A 217 -1.42 4.35 -20.41
CA ALA A 217 -0.50 5.23 -21.13
C ALA A 217 0.91 4.64 -21.19
N LEU A 218 1.45 4.15 -20.07
CA LEU A 218 2.75 3.50 -20.02
C LEU A 218 2.81 2.25 -20.91
N ARG A 219 1.76 1.43 -20.91
CA ARG A 219 1.70 0.22 -21.74
C ARG A 219 1.56 0.52 -23.23
N THR A 220 0.72 1.48 -23.62
CA THR A 220 0.38 1.68 -25.04
C THR A 220 1.21 2.75 -25.72
N ARG A 221 1.58 3.82 -25.00
CA ARG A 221 2.34 4.96 -25.54
C ARG A 221 3.84 4.81 -25.28
N ALA A 222 4.23 4.51 -24.03
CA ALA A 222 5.64 4.25 -23.69
C ALA A 222 6.09 2.81 -23.99
N ARG A 223 5.14 1.91 -24.34
CA ARG A 223 5.41 0.50 -24.71
C ARG A 223 6.19 -0.27 -23.65
N ILE A 224 5.98 0.05 -22.37
CA ILE A 224 6.58 -0.69 -21.26
C ILE A 224 6.06 -2.14 -21.29
N PRO A 225 6.95 -3.16 -21.29
CA PRO A 225 6.57 -4.56 -21.24
C PRO A 225 5.67 -4.86 -20.03
N LYS A 226 4.75 -5.82 -20.18
CA LYS A 226 3.77 -6.14 -19.13
C LYS A 226 4.45 -6.62 -17.85
N GLU A 227 5.53 -7.36 -17.99
CA GLU A 227 6.38 -7.88 -16.92
C GLU A 227 7.12 -6.79 -16.14
N HIS A 228 7.24 -5.58 -16.70
CA HIS A 228 7.88 -4.44 -16.05
C HIS A 228 6.85 -3.39 -15.57
N LEU A 229 5.54 -3.66 -15.71
CA LEU A 229 4.48 -2.73 -15.33
C LEU A 229 3.54 -3.34 -14.29
N HIS A 230 3.62 -2.83 -13.07
CA HIS A 230 2.75 -3.20 -11.96
C HIS A 230 1.77 -2.06 -11.67
N ALA A 231 0.54 -2.18 -12.16
CA ALA A 231 -0.52 -1.20 -11.89
C ALA A 231 -1.58 -1.80 -10.96
N LEU A 232 -1.69 -1.28 -9.74
CA LEU A 232 -2.65 -1.73 -8.72
C LEU A 232 -3.32 -0.51 -8.08
N ALA A 233 -4.63 -0.38 -8.25
CA ALA A 233 -5.38 0.71 -7.64
C ALA A 233 -5.45 0.52 -6.12
N TYR A 234 -4.98 1.50 -5.36
CA TYR A 234 -4.97 1.42 -3.88
C TYR A 234 -6.30 1.83 -3.28
N TRP A 235 -7.01 2.74 -3.95
CA TRP A 235 -8.33 3.17 -3.53
C TRP A 235 -9.19 3.53 -4.73
N ARG A 236 -10.48 3.72 -4.48
CA ARG A 236 -11.45 4.17 -5.48
C ARG A 236 -12.35 5.20 -4.83
N HIS A 237 -12.56 6.32 -5.49
CA HIS A 237 -13.60 7.26 -5.08
C HIS A 237 -14.95 6.58 -5.25
N SER A 238 -15.71 6.45 -4.17
CA SER A 238 -17.06 5.88 -4.17
C SER A 238 -18.10 6.86 -4.64
#